data_AF-A0AAD1S0Q8-F1
#
_entry.id   AF-A0AAD1S0Q8-F1
#
_cell.length_a   1.000
_cell.length_b   1.000
_cell.length_c   1.000
_cell.angle_alpha   90.00
_cell.angle_beta   90.00
_cell.angle_gamma   90.00
#
_symmetry.space_group_name_H-M   'P 1'
#
loop_
_entity.id
_entity.type
_entity.pdbx_description
1 polymer ?
#
loop_
_entity_poly.entity_id
_entity_poly.type
_entity_poly.pdbx_seq_one_letter_code
_entity_poly.pdbx_strand_id
1 'polypeptide(L)'
;MRQILLQRQDKFESTLTPRSYIKCWTHNLHNLLLSFSPPLKKCSKNSKIGGRLAHLESKMDDKATAHNSLADSLQQIEEKLTKHEMKLTDLEDRSRRNNPRLHGIPESIAMGDMVMYATTMFRALCPDIPSEMFLLERMHRVAK
;
A
#
# COMPACT_ATOMS: atom_id res chain seq x y z
N MET A 1 4.48 -0.96 53.27
CA MET A 1 4.25 0.37 53.88
C MET A 1 2.92 0.50 54.64
N ARG A 2 2.34 -0.58 55.22
CA ARG A 2 1.12 -0.49 56.06
C ARG A 2 1.37 -0.69 57.56
N GLN A 3 2.57 -1.12 57.97
CA GLN A 3 2.84 -1.49 59.37
C GLN A 3 3.46 -0.38 60.24
N ILE A 4 3.90 0.75 59.67
CA ILE A 4 4.54 1.83 60.45
C ILE A 4 3.51 2.81 61.06
N LEU A 5 2.24 2.76 60.64
CA LEU A 5 1.21 3.71 61.11
C LEU A 5 0.51 3.30 62.40
N LEU A 6 0.64 2.06 62.88
CA LEU A 6 -0.08 1.57 64.05
C LEU A 6 0.66 1.76 65.38
N GLN A 7 1.97 2.06 65.37
CA GLN A 7 2.75 2.22 66.62
C GLN A 7 2.79 3.66 67.18
N ARG A 8 2.06 4.61 66.58
CA ARG A 8 2.05 6.02 67.02
C ARG A 8 0.81 6.44 67.83
N GLN A 9 -0.16 5.56 68.05
CA GLN A 9 -1.39 5.92 68.76
C GLN A 9 -1.29 5.84 70.30
N ASP A 10 -0.35 5.07 70.86
CA ASP A 10 -0.41 4.74 72.29
C ASP A 10 0.36 5.68 73.24
N LYS A 11 0.89 6.82 72.76
CA LYS A 11 1.68 7.75 73.60
C LYS A 11 1.10 9.16 73.77
N PHE A 12 -0.17 9.37 73.41
CA PHE A 12 -0.78 10.72 73.40
C PHE A 12 -1.92 10.93 74.40
N GLU A 13 -2.04 10.07 75.42
CA GLU A 13 -3.08 10.19 76.45
C GLU A 13 -2.49 10.42 77.84
N SER A 14 -1.92 11.61 78.06
CA SER A 14 -1.99 12.26 79.38
C SER A 14 -1.45 13.69 79.24
N THR A 15 -2.26 14.67 79.66
CA THR A 15 -1.92 16.10 79.83
C THR A 15 -1.89 17.01 78.60
N LEU A 16 -2.97 17.07 77.82
CA LEU A 16 -3.20 18.19 76.89
C LEU A 16 -4.61 18.75 77.06
N THR A 17 -4.71 20.07 77.26
CA THR A 17 -5.99 20.77 77.46
C THR A 17 -6.77 20.85 76.15
N PRO A 18 -8.12 20.94 76.18
CA PRO A 18 -8.94 20.93 74.95
C PRO A 18 -8.55 22.01 73.92
N ARG A 19 -7.93 23.12 74.36
CA ARG A 19 -7.49 24.22 73.52
C ARG A 19 -6.23 23.90 72.68
N SER A 20 -5.38 22.97 73.13
CA SER A 20 -4.16 22.59 72.39
C SER A 20 -4.45 21.57 71.28
N TYR A 21 -5.50 20.75 71.43
CA TYR A 21 -5.94 19.79 70.42
C TYR A 21 -6.39 20.48 69.12
N ILE A 22 -7.15 21.58 69.23
CA ILE A 22 -7.67 22.32 68.06
C ILE A 22 -6.52 22.96 67.26
N LYS A 23 -5.51 23.53 67.94
CA LYS A 23 -4.34 24.13 67.26
C LYS A 23 -3.47 23.10 66.55
N CYS A 24 -3.32 21.89 67.09
CA CYS A 24 -2.53 20.84 66.45
C CYS A 24 -3.24 20.29 65.21
N TRP A 25 -4.57 20.13 65.27
CA TRP A 25 -5.38 19.69 64.13
C TRP A 25 -5.39 20.71 62.98
N THR A 26 -5.50 22.00 63.26
CA THR A 26 -5.51 23.03 62.20
C THR A 26 -4.16 23.17 61.51
N HIS A 27 -3.04 23.02 62.24
CA HIS A 27 -1.70 23.05 61.64
C HIS A 27 -1.43 21.84 60.76
N ASN A 28 -1.92 20.66 61.16
CA ASN A 28 -1.73 19.42 60.41
C ASN A 28 -2.57 19.41 59.13
N LEU A 29 -3.82 19.90 59.19
CA LEU A 29 -4.67 20.07 58.00
C LEU A 29 -4.10 21.08 57.01
N HIS A 30 -3.53 22.19 57.50
CA HIS A 30 -2.93 23.21 56.63
C HIS A 30 -1.68 22.67 55.90
N ASN A 31 -0.83 21.90 56.59
CA ASN A 31 0.32 21.24 55.97
C ASN A 31 -0.10 20.12 54.99
N LEU A 32 -1.17 19.38 55.29
CA LEU A 32 -1.72 18.39 54.36
C LEU A 32 -2.23 19.06 53.08
N LEU A 33 -2.99 20.16 53.20
CA LEU A 33 -3.49 20.93 52.05
C LEU A 33 -2.36 21.54 51.20
N LEU A 34 -1.30 22.04 51.84
CA LEU A 34 -0.11 22.54 51.16
C LEU A 34 0.67 21.43 50.43
N SER A 35 0.70 20.22 50.98
CA SER A 35 1.34 19.06 50.32
C SER A 35 0.55 18.51 49.12
N PHE A 36 -0.77 18.77 49.06
CA PHE A 36 -1.65 18.42 47.93
C PHE A 36 -1.79 19.51 46.87
N SER A 37 -1.28 20.73 47.12
CA SER A 37 -1.30 21.83 46.14
C SER A 37 -0.29 21.71 44.96
N PRO A 38 0.94 21.16 45.11
CA PRO A 38 1.90 21.11 43.99
C PRO A 38 1.58 20.16 42.82
N PRO A 39 0.81 19.05 42.92
CA PRO A 39 0.57 18.17 41.76
C PRO A 39 -0.34 18.78 40.69
N LEU A 40 -1.17 19.78 41.01
CA LEU A 40 -2.13 20.35 40.06
C LEU A 40 -1.45 21.10 38.89
N LYS A 41 -0.27 21.69 39.11
CA LYS A 41 0.52 22.33 38.04
C LYS A 41 1.15 21.32 37.07
N LYS A 42 1.36 20.07 37.50
CA LYS A 42 1.92 19.00 36.64
C LYS A 42 0.89 18.48 35.64
N CYS A 43 -0.40 18.50 35.99
CA CYS A 43 -1.50 18.08 35.09
C CYS A 43 -1.72 19.02 33.89
N SER A 44 -1.42 20.32 34.01
CA SER A 44 -1.56 21.27 32.88
C SER A 44 -0.59 21.01 31.72
N LYS A 45 0.60 20.45 32.00
CA LYS A 45 1.53 20.05 30.93
C LYS A 45 1.04 18.80 30.19
N ASN A 46 0.34 17.92 30.91
CA ASN A 46 -0.21 16.69 30.33
C ASN A 46 -1.38 16.97 29.38
N SER A 47 -2.17 18.03 29.61
CA SER A 47 -3.27 18.38 28.68
C SER A 47 -2.76 18.85 27.32
N LYS A 48 -1.67 19.61 27.26
CA LYS A 48 -1.05 20.02 25.98
C LYS A 48 -0.48 18.83 25.20
N ILE A 49 0.07 17.84 25.91
CA ILE A 49 0.59 16.62 25.29
C ILE A 49 -0.58 15.78 24.76
N GLY A 50 -1.66 15.63 25.53
CA GLY A 50 -2.86 14.91 25.10
C GLY A 50 -3.49 15.48 23.83
N GLY A 51 -3.61 16.81 23.72
CA GLY A 51 -4.14 17.45 22.52
C GLY A 51 -3.25 17.25 21.28
N ARG A 52 -1.92 17.28 21.46
CA ARG A 52 -0.97 16.98 20.37
C ARG A 52 -1.04 15.52 19.94
N LEU A 53 -1.22 14.61 20.88
CA LEU A 53 -1.34 13.18 20.60
C LEU A 53 -2.62 12.90 19.80
N ALA A 54 -3.77 13.40 20.26
CA ALA A 54 -5.04 13.24 19.55
C ALA A 54 -4.99 13.80 18.11
N HIS A 55 -4.30 14.93 17.91
CA HIS A 55 -4.10 15.50 16.58
C HIS A 55 -3.20 14.63 15.67
N LEU A 56 -2.16 14.01 16.23
CA LEU A 56 -1.31 13.09 15.49
C LEU A 56 -2.03 11.80 15.13
N GLU A 57 -2.84 11.26 16.05
CA GLU A 57 -3.69 10.10 15.82
C GLU A 57 -4.68 10.35 14.68
N SER A 58 -5.42 11.46 14.72
CA SER A 58 -6.34 11.85 13.64
C SER A 58 -5.63 12.01 12.30
N LYS A 59 -4.45 12.65 12.27
CA LYS A 59 -3.67 12.76 11.02
C LYS A 59 -3.15 11.42 10.53
N MET A 60 -2.82 10.51 11.43
CA MET A 60 -2.36 9.17 11.06
C MET A 60 -3.50 8.37 10.43
N ASP A 61 -4.72 8.45 10.99
CA ASP A 61 -5.91 7.81 10.44
C ASP A 61 -6.26 8.33 9.05
N ASP A 62 -6.21 9.66 8.85
CA ASP A 62 -6.42 10.28 7.53
C ASP A 62 -5.40 9.76 6.50
N LYS A 63 -4.13 9.66 6.90
CA LYS A 63 -3.06 9.17 6.04
C LYS A 63 -3.18 7.67 5.76
N ALA A 64 -3.56 6.86 6.74
CA ALA A 64 -3.81 5.44 6.56
C ALA A 64 -4.96 5.21 5.57
N THR A 65 -6.05 5.98 5.70
CA THR A 65 -7.20 5.91 4.79
C THR A 65 -6.82 6.29 3.36
N ALA A 66 -6.08 7.40 3.19
CA ALA A 66 -5.60 7.83 1.88
C ALA A 66 -4.63 6.82 1.25
N HIS A 67 -3.74 6.22 2.06
CA HIS A 67 -2.82 5.19 1.60
C HIS A 67 -3.55 3.96 1.09
N ASN A 68 -4.55 3.46 1.82
CA ASN A 68 -5.32 2.30 1.39
C ASN A 68 -6.08 2.58 0.08
N SER A 69 -6.69 3.76 -0.04
CA SER A 69 -7.37 4.17 -1.28
C SER A 69 -6.41 4.25 -2.49
N LEU A 70 -5.18 4.72 -2.28
CA LEU A 70 -4.13 4.74 -3.31
C LEU A 70 -3.68 3.32 -3.68
N ALA A 71 -3.50 2.44 -2.69
CA ALA A 71 -3.12 1.05 -2.92
C ALA A 71 -4.17 0.31 -3.76
N ASP A 72 -5.46 0.49 -3.43
CA ASP A 72 -6.57 -0.10 -4.19
C ASP A 72 -6.61 0.42 -5.63
N SER A 73 -6.35 1.73 -5.81
CA SER A 73 -6.31 2.35 -7.14
C SER A 73 -5.14 1.81 -7.98
N LEU A 74 -3.97 1.62 -7.38
CA LEU A 74 -2.82 1.03 -8.06
C LEU A 74 -3.11 -0.40 -8.51
N GLN A 75 -3.69 -1.22 -7.64
CA GLN A 75 -4.07 -2.58 -8.00
C GLN A 75 -5.05 -2.60 -9.19
N GLN A 76 -6.05 -1.72 -9.20
CA GLN A 76 -6.99 -1.63 -10.33
C GLN A 76 -6.31 -1.20 -11.64
N ILE A 77 -5.29 -0.33 -11.57
CA ILE A 77 -4.53 0.09 -12.75
C ILE A 77 -3.69 -1.07 -13.27
N GLU A 78 -3.03 -1.83 -12.40
CA GLU A 78 -2.24 -3.01 -12.77
C GLU A 78 -3.11 -4.09 -13.44
N GLU A 79 -4.31 -4.35 -12.89
CA GLU A 79 -5.27 -5.27 -13.50
C GLU A 79 -5.75 -4.82 -14.89
N LYS A 80 -5.94 -3.51 -15.08
CA LYS A 80 -6.29 -2.96 -16.40
C LYS A 80 -5.14 -3.06 -17.38
N LEU A 81 -3.92 -2.77 -16.93
CA LEU A 81 -2.71 -2.80 -17.75
C LEU A 81 -2.46 -4.21 -18.27
N THR A 82 -2.46 -5.21 -17.38
CA THR A 82 -2.32 -6.62 -17.75
C THR A 82 -3.40 -7.07 -18.73
N LYS A 83 -4.66 -6.68 -18.52
CA LYS A 83 -5.76 -6.97 -19.46
C LYS A 83 -5.54 -6.33 -20.84
N HIS A 84 -4.99 -5.13 -20.90
CA HIS A 84 -4.66 -4.46 -22.16
C HIS A 84 -3.49 -5.13 -22.87
N GLU A 85 -2.44 -5.51 -22.16
CA GLU A 85 -1.31 -6.26 -22.71
C GLU A 85 -1.77 -7.59 -23.32
N MET A 86 -2.60 -8.36 -22.61
CA MET A 86 -3.15 -9.62 -23.14
C MET A 86 -3.94 -9.40 -24.44
N LYS A 87 -4.73 -8.32 -24.51
CA LYS A 87 -5.47 -7.97 -25.74
C LYS A 87 -4.55 -7.58 -26.88
N LEU A 88 -3.47 -6.84 -26.60
CA LEU A 88 -2.49 -6.47 -27.62
C LEU A 88 -1.80 -7.73 -28.14
N THR A 89 -1.38 -8.66 -27.28
CA THR A 89 -0.79 -9.93 -27.69
C THR A 89 -1.75 -10.74 -28.56
N ASP A 90 -3.02 -10.88 -28.17
CA ASP A 90 -4.02 -11.61 -28.98
C ASP A 90 -4.25 -10.93 -30.34
N LEU A 91 -4.30 -9.61 -30.40
CA LEU A 91 -4.43 -8.87 -31.66
C LEU A 91 -3.20 -9.03 -32.56
N GLU A 92 -1.99 -8.98 -31.99
CA GLU A 92 -0.74 -9.21 -32.71
C GLU A 92 -0.68 -10.64 -33.25
N ASP A 93 -1.04 -11.63 -32.44
CA ASP A 93 -1.09 -13.02 -32.85
C ASP A 93 -2.09 -13.23 -33.97
N ARG A 94 -3.31 -12.69 -33.85
CA ARG A 94 -4.32 -12.74 -34.92
C ARG A 94 -3.85 -12.07 -36.21
N SER A 95 -3.14 -10.94 -36.09
CA SER A 95 -2.54 -10.25 -37.23
C SER A 95 -1.46 -11.10 -37.91
N ARG A 96 -0.65 -11.83 -37.12
CA ARG A 96 0.43 -12.68 -37.62
C ARG A 96 -0.05 -14.04 -38.16
N ARG A 97 -1.19 -14.57 -37.72
CA ARG A 97 -1.74 -15.87 -38.18
C ARG A 97 -1.85 -15.97 -39.70
N ASN A 98 -2.18 -14.86 -40.37
CA ASN A 98 -2.35 -14.83 -41.81
C ASN A 98 -1.07 -14.41 -42.57
N ASN A 99 0.05 -14.25 -41.86
CA ASN A 99 1.33 -13.82 -42.44
C ASN A 99 2.43 -14.84 -42.14
N PRO A 100 2.41 -16.01 -42.82
CA PRO A 100 3.43 -17.04 -42.63
C PRO A 100 4.80 -16.53 -43.08
N ARG A 101 5.83 -16.79 -42.28
CA ARG A 101 7.22 -16.46 -42.62
C ARG A 101 7.89 -17.65 -43.31
N LEU A 102 8.37 -17.41 -44.53
CA LEU A 102 9.11 -18.39 -45.31
C LEU A 102 10.61 -18.15 -45.16
N HIS A 103 11.34 -19.18 -44.75
CA HIS A 103 12.80 -19.15 -44.60
C HIS A 103 13.47 -19.97 -45.71
N GLY A 104 14.72 -19.64 -46.04
CA GLY A 104 15.50 -20.37 -47.05
C GLY A 104 15.22 -19.98 -48.50
N ILE A 105 14.49 -18.90 -48.76
CA ILE A 105 14.29 -18.39 -50.13
C ILE A 105 15.59 -17.75 -50.63
N PRO A 106 16.18 -18.25 -51.74
CA PRO A 106 17.45 -17.74 -52.26
C PRO A 106 17.38 -16.24 -52.58
N GLU A 107 18.47 -15.52 -52.30
CA GLU A 107 18.55 -14.05 -52.50
C GLU A 107 18.56 -13.66 -53.99
N SER A 108 18.84 -14.60 -54.90
CA SER A 108 18.83 -14.37 -56.35
C SER A 108 17.45 -14.04 -56.91
N ILE A 109 16.38 -14.34 -56.17
CA ILE A 109 15.00 -14.06 -56.60
C ILE A 109 14.67 -12.61 -56.27
N ALA A 110 14.43 -11.82 -57.32
CA ALA A 110 14.04 -10.42 -57.23
C ALA A 110 12.67 -10.27 -56.54
N MET A 111 12.40 -9.09 -55.96
CA MET A 111 11.14 -8.84 -55.27
C MET A 111 9.90 -8.99 -56.17
N GLY A 112 10.00 -8.61 -57.44
CA GLY A 112 8.90 -8.72 -58.40
C GLY A 112 8.47 -10.17 -58.67
N ASP A 113 9.39 -11.12 -58.56
CA ASP A 113 9.15 -12.52 -58.92
C ASP A 113 8.79 -13.40 -57.71
N MET A 114 8.79 -12.85 -56.50
CA MET A 114 8.53 -13.61 -55.28
C MET A 114 7.15 -14.26 -55.25
N VAL A 115 6.13 -13.57 -55.74
CA VAL A 115 4.75 -14.10 -55.79
C VAL A 115 4.69 -15.34 -56.68
N MET A 116 5.33 -15.29 -57.84
CA MET A 116 5.38 -16.39 -58.79
C MET A 116 6.17 -17.58 -58.21
N TYR A 117 7.31 -17.29 -57.57
CA TYR A 117 8.12 -18.31 -56.90
C TYR A 117 7.33 -19.01 -55.78
N ALA A 118 6.68 -18.24 -54.89
CA ALA A 118 5.88 -18.80 -53.80
C ALA A 118 4.73 -19.65 -54.34
N THR A 119 4.01 -19.17 -55.37
CA THR A 119 2.91 -19.93 -56.00
C THR A 119 3.41 -21.24 -56.58
N THR A 120 4.58 -21.24 -57.24
CA THR A 120 5.19 -22.45 -57.81
C THR A 120 5.62 -23.42 -56.72
N MET A 121 6.25 -22.92 -55.65
CA MET A 121 6.65 -23.70 -54.50
C MET A 121 5.45 -24.35 -53.81
N PHE A 122 4.38 -23.59 -53.54
CA PHE A 122 3.17 -24.12 -52.89
C PHE A 122 2.45 -25.15 -53.76
N ARG A 123 2.38 -24.95 -55.08
CA ARG A 123 1.84 -25.97 -55.99
C ARG A 123 2.65 -27.26 -55.99
N ALA A 124 3.97 -27.16 -55.87
CA ALA A 124 4.85 -28.33 -55.78
C ALA A 124 4.69 -29.07 -54.44
N LEU A 125 4.47 -28.34 -53.33
CA LEU A 125 4.30 -28.93 -52.00
C LEU A 125 2.90 -29.51 -51.77
N CYS A 126 1.87 -28.85 -52.30
CA CYS A 126 0.46 -29.20 -52.09
C CYS A 126 -0.29 -29.23 -53.43
N PRO A 127 -0.08 -30.24 -54.28
CA PRO A 127 -0.68 -30.30 -55.62
C PRO A 127 -2.21 -30.49 -55.60
N ASP A 128 -2.75 -31.03 -54.51
CA ASP A 128 -4.18 -31.32 -54.37
C ASP A 128 -5.03 -30.07 -54.08
N ILE A 129 -4.39 -28.95 -53.70
CA ILE A 129 -5.10 -27.72 -53.36
C ILE A 129 -5.35 -26.92 -54.65
N PRO A 130 -6.61 -26.59 -54.98
CA PRO A 130 -6.94 -25.83 -56.17
C PRO A 130 -6.37 -24.40 -56.09
N SER A 131 -5.94 -23.87 -57.23
CA SER A 131 -5.22 -22.59 -57.28
C SER A 131 -6.07 -21.40 -56.82
N GLU A 132 -7.39 -21.49 -56.94
CA GLU A 132 -8.34 -20.46 -56.53
C GLU A 132 -8.42 -20.30 -55.01
N MET A 133 -8.03 -21.33 -54.24
CA MET A 133 -8.00 -21.25 -52.78
C MET A 133 -6.73 -20.57 -52.24
N PHE A 134 -5.70 -20.41 -53.07
CA PHE A 134 -4.44 -19.80 -52.68
C PHE A 134 -4.43 -18.31 -53.04
N LEU A 135 -4.94 -17.47 -52.13
CA LEU A 135 -4.93 -16.01 -52.29
C LEU A 135 -3.75 -15.40 -51.53
N LEU A 136 -2.74 -14.95 -52.27
CA LEU A 136 -1.59 -14.24 -51.73
C LEU A 136 -1.79 -12.73 -51.93
N GLU A 137 -2.11 -11.99 -50.87
CA GLU A 137 -2.35 -10.53 -50.97
C GLU A 137 -1.03 -9.76 -51.14
N ARG A 138 -0.03 -10.06 -50.29
CA ARG A 138 1.25 -9.36 -50.25
C ARG A 138 2.38 -10.33 -49.88
N MET A 139 3.53 -10.16 -50.52
CA MET A 139 4.75 -10.86 -50.16
C MET A 139 5.93 -9.91 -50.30
N HIS A 140 6.77 -9.85 -49.28
CA HIS A 140 7.96 -9.02 -49.24
C HIS A 140 9.03 -9.70 -48.39
N ARG A 141 10.28 -9.31 -48.62
CA ARG A 141 11.37 -9.68 -47.70
C ARG A 141 11.31 -8.75 -46.51
N VAL A 142 11.51 -9.31 -45.33
CA VAL A 142 11.70 -8.52 -44.11
C VAL A 142 13.03 -7.77 -44.26
N ALA A 143 13.01 -6.45 -44.06
CA ALA A 143 14.23 -5.65 -44.06
C ALA A 143 15.20 -6.20 -43.00
N LYS A 144 16.49 -6.32 -43.37
CA LYS A 144 17.57 -6.68 -42.44
C LYS A 144 17.82 -5.53 -41.47
#